data_AF-A0A6J6CZS4-F1
#
_entry.id   AF-A0A6J6CZS4-F1
#
_cell.length_a   1.000
_cell.length_b   1.000
_cell.length_c   1.000
_cell.angle_alpha   90.00
_cell.angle_beta   90.00
_cell.angle_gamma   90.00
#
_symmetry.space_group_name_H-M   'P 1'
#
loop_
_entity.id
_entity.type
_entity.pdbx_description
1 polymer ?
#
loop_
_entity_poly.entity_id
_entity_poly.type
_entity_poly.pdbx_seq_one_letter_code
_entity_poly.pdbx_strand_id
1 'polypeptide(L)'
;MMETMKGRAIIQINAVLTVVFIVTSLVAVVVFDQPWKAIAVTVCLVCFSVGVVAFLWGYWTAVQRSREDEISVAALYFLVDGAAPSRVSRILNGLLLVQVVVAIATAIARSSTDGKAGSTLAFGILVPMMGLGVNGLWASAHGKFSPRISPQTEAMPQESTETRQDKDHD
;
A
#
# COMPACT_ATOMS: atom_id res chain seq x y z
N MET A 1 -16.53 -17.66 -4.24
CA MET A 1 -17.02 -16.28 -3.96
C MET A 1 -15.98 -15.16 -4.24
N MET A 2 -14.90 -15.39 -5.01
CA MET A 2 -13.84 -14.38 -5.31
C MET A 2 -13.61 -14.14 -6.83
N GLU A 3 -14.51 -14.60 -7.69
CA GLU A 3 -14.28 -14.71 -9.14
C GLU A 3 -14.33 -13.37 -9.92
N THR A 4 -14.77 -12.25 -9.32
CA THR A 4 -15.03 -10.99 -10.04
C THR A 4 -14.38 -9.73 -9.44
N MET A 5 -13.19 -9.84 -8.83
CA MET A 5 -12.45 -8.70 -8.27
C MET A 5 -11.27 -8.31 -9.16
N LYS A 6 -11.22 -7.06 -9.65
CA LYS A 6 -10.04 -6.51 -10.35
C LYS A 6 -8.82 -6.55 -9.42
N GLY A 7 -7.68 -7.04 -9.93
CA GLY A 7 -6.46 -7.21 -9.15
C GLY A 7 -6.51 -8.36 -8.12
N ARG A 8 -7.36 -9.38 -8.31
CA ARG A 8 -7.46 -10.54 -7.40
C ARG A 8 -6.11 -11.19 -7.12
N ALA A 9 -5.28 -11.37 -8.15
CA ALA A 9 -3.96 -11.99 -7.99
C ALA A 9 -3.07 -11.21 -7.01
N ILE A 10 -3.07 -9.88 -7.10
CA ILE A 10 -2.31 -8.98 -6.21
C ILE A 10 -2.78 -9.15 -4.76
N ILE A 11 -4.10 -9.19 -4.54
CA ILE A 11 -4.69 -9.39 -3.21
C ILE A 11 -4.32 -10.77 -2.66
N GLN A 12 -4.40 -11.82 -3.48
CA GLN A 12 -4.05 -13.19 -3.08
C GLN A 12 -2.57 -13.33 -2.73
N ILE A 13 -1.67 -12.73 -3.52
CA ILE A 13 -0.24 -12.73 -3.23
C ILE A 13 0.03 -12.06 -1.88
N ASN A 14 -0.57 -10.89 -1.62
CA ASN A 14 -0.42 -10.20 -0.33
C ASN A 14 -0.91 -11.08 0.83
N ALA A 15 -2.08 -11.70 0.68
CA ALA A 15 -2.65 -12.57 1.69
C ALA A 15 -1.77 -13.80 1.98
N VAL A 16 -1.29 -14.49 0.93
CA VAL A 16 -0.42 -15.66 1.07
C VAL A 16 0.89 -15.30 1.76
N LEU A 17 1.57 -14.25 1.31
CA LEU A 17 2.82 -13.82 1.93
C LEU A 17 2.62 -13.36 3.38
N THR A 18 1.49 -12.72 3.69
CA THR A 18 1.12 -12.38 5.07
C THR A 18 0.95 -13.62 5.92
N VAL A 19 0.25 -14.65 5.43
CA VAL A 19 0.09 -15.92 6.16
C VAL A 19 1.44 -16.61 6.39
N VAL A 20 2.30 -16.66 5.37
CA VAL A 20 3.65 -17.23 5.49
C VAL A 20 4.46 -16.47 6.55
N PHE A 21 4.43 -15.14 6.53
CA PHE A 21 5.09 -14.32 7.55
C PHE A 21 4.56 -14.60 8.95
N ILE A 22 3.24 -14.67 9.14
CA ILE A 22 2.63 -14.96 10.44
C ILE A 22 3.08 -16.32 10.97
N VAL A 23 2.94 -17.37 10.15
CA VAL A 23 3.27 -18.74 10.56
C VAL A 23 4.74 -18.85 10.94
N THR A 24 5.64 -18.36 10.07
CA THR A 24 7.08 -18.43 10.34
C THR A 24 7.50 -17.62 11.55
N SER A 25 6.91 -16.44 11.75
CA SER A 25 7.18 -15.59 12.92
C SER A 25 6.69 -16.22 14.22
N LEU A 26 5.48 -16.80 14.23
CA LEU A 26 4.94 -17.48 15.42
C LEU A 26 5.77 -18.71 15.79
N VAL A 27 6.15 -19.54 14.82
CA VAL A 27 7.03 -20.70 15.06
C VAL A 27 8.38 -20.25 15.63
N ALA A 28 8.98 -19.20 15.06
CA ALA A 28 10.26 -18.67 15.55
C ALA A 28 10.17 -18.05 16.96
N VAL A 29 9.05 -17.41 17.31
CA VAL A 29 8.82 -16.87 18.66
C VAL A 29 8.68 -17.99 19.71
N VAL A 30 7.92 -19.04 19.39
CA VAL A 30 7.60 -20.14 20.30
C VAL A 30 8.80 -21.06 20.50
N VAL A 31 9.42 -21.53 19.41
CA VAL A 31 10.54 -22.49 19.49
C VAL A 31 11.85 -21.79 19.86
N PHE A 32 12.06 -20.58 19.34
CA PHE A 32 13.19 -19.70 19.64
C PHE A 32 14.60 -20.29 19.47
N ASP A 33 14.75 -21.32 18.64
CA ASP A 33 16.01 -21.97 18.31
C ASP A 33 16.31 -21.92 16.80
N GLN A 34 17.56 -22.21 16.42
CA GLN A 34 17.89 -22.52 15.03
C GLN A 34 17.28 -23.88 14.65
N PRO A 35 16.84 -24.08 13.39
CA PRO A 35 16.93 -23.18 12.23
C PRO A 35 15.76 -22.19 12.10
N TRP A 36 14.77 -22.23 13.00
CA TRP A 36 13.52 -21.48 12.86
C TRP A 36 13.71 -19.96 12.86
N LYS A 37 14.67 -19.47 13.66
CA LYS A 37 15.07 -18.05 13.65
C LYS A 37 15.57 -17.62 12.27
N ALA A 38 16.45 -18.40 11.64
CA ALA A 38 16.97 -18.10 10.31
C ALA A 38 15.86 -18.12 9.24
N ILE A 39 14.98 -19.13 9.27
CA ILE A 39 13.84 -19.23 8.35
C ILE A 39 12.96 -17.99 8.43
N ALA A 40 12.60 -17.55 9.64
CA ALA A 40 11.77 -16.35 9.82
C ALA A 40 12.45 -15.09 9.27
N VAL A 41 13.75 -14.92 9.50
CA VAL A 41 14.50 -13.78 8.92
C VAL A 41 14.51 -13.84 7.40
N THR A 42 14.78 -15.02 6.81
CA THR A 42 14.77 -15.18 5.36
C THR A 42 13.40 -14.80 4.78
N VAL A 43 12.31 -15.25 5.41
CA VAL A 43 10.95 -14.85 4.99
C VAL A 43 10.75 -13.34 5.11
N CYS A 44 11.19 -12.71 6.20
CA CYS A 44 11.08 -11.26 6.37
C CYS A 44 11.81 -10.50 5.26
N LEU A 45 13.03 -10.92 4.92
CA LEU A 45 13.82 -10.30 3.86
C LEU A 45 13.20 -10.49 2.48
N VAL A 46 12.69 -11.69 2.18
CA VAL A 46 11.98 -11.96 0.91
C VAL A 46 10.72 -11.10 0.82
N CYS A 47 9.88 -11.06 1.85
CA CYS A 47 8.69 -10.22 1.89
C CYS A 47 9.04 -8.74 1.73
N PHE A 48 10.08 -8.27 2.42
CA PHE A 48 10.58 -6.90 2.28
C PHE A 48 11.01 -6.59 0.85
N SER A 49 11.82 -7.46 0.22
CA SER A 49 12.26 -7.29 -1.17
C SER A 49 11.08 -7.27 -2.15
N VAL A 50 10.11 -8.17 -1.99
CA VAL A 50 8.87 -8.15 -2.79
C VAL A 50 8.13 -6.82 -2.61
N GLY A 51 8.04 -6.32 -1.38
CA GLY A 51 7.47 -5.02 -1.07
C GLY A 51 8.16 -3.86 -1.76
N VAL A 52 9.49 -3.82 -1.73
CA VAL A 52 10.28 -2.78 -2.40
C VAL A 52 10.03 -2.81 -3.91
N VAL A 53 10.07 -3.99 -4.55
CA VAL A 53 9.80 -4.11 -5.98
C VAL A 53 8.38 -3.65 -6.32
N ALA A 54 7.38 -4.08 -5.55
CA ALA A 54 6.00 -3.67 -5.75
C ALA A 54 5.80 -2.16 -5.55
N PHE A 55 6.45 -1.58 -4.53
CA PHE A 55 6.42 -0.16 -4.25
C PHE A 55 7.02 0.65 -5.41
N LEU A 56 8.21 0.29 -5.89
CA LEU A 56 8.88 0.99 -6.98
C LEU A 56 8.09 0.88 -8.29
N TRP A 57 7.55 -0.29 -8.60
CA TRP A 57 6.71 -0.48 -9.77
C TRP A 57 5.40 0.31 -9.67
N GLY A 58 4.79 0.29 -8.49
CA GLY A 58 3.60 1.07 -8.17
C GLY A 58 3.84 2.56 -8.36
N TYR A 59 4.92 3.08 -7.78
CA TYR A 59 5.35 4.46 -7.90
C TYR A 59 5.62 4.86 -9.35
N TRP A 60 6.40 4.06 -10.09
CA TRP A 60 6.71 4.33 -11.50
C TRP A 60 5.45 4.47 -12.35
N THR A 61 4.48 3.56 -12.16
CA THR A 61 3.20 3.59 -12.87
C THR A 61 2.36 4.80 -12.45
N ALA A 62 2.33 5.14 -11.16
CA ALA A 62 1.62 6.29 -10.64
C ALA A 62 2.19 7.62 -11.16
N VAL A 63 3.52 7.74 -11.28
CA VAL A 63 4.18 8.93 -11.85
C VAL A 63 3.73 9.20 -13.28
N GLN A 64 3.57 8.15 -14.10
CA GLN A 64 3.07 8.33 -15.46
C GLN A 64 1.62 8.83 -15.47
N ARG A 65 0.76 8.24 -14.64
CA ARG A 65 -0.64 8.65 -14.49
C ARG A 65 -0.81 10.02 -13.87
N SER A 66 0.12 10.47 -13.02
CA SER A 66 0.06 11.78 -12.34
C SER A 66 0.08 12.97 -13.31
N ARG A 67 0.40 12.74 -14.60
CA ARG A 67 0.27 13.75 -15.66
C ARG A 67 -1.19 14.13 -15.92
N GLU A 68 -2.10 13.19 -15.73
CA GLU A 68 -3.54 13.32 -16.04
C GLU A 68 -4.38 13.28 -14.76
N ASP A 69 -3.92 12.56 -13.73
CA ASP A 69 -4.60 12.35 -12.46
C ASP A 69 -3.91 13.10 -11.29
N GLU A 70 -4.69 13.61 -10.35
CA GLU A 70 -4.20 14.04 -9.04
C GLU A 70 -4.09 12.84 -8.09
N ILE A 71 -2.85 12.40 -7.87
CA ILE A 71 -2.55 11.20 -7.09
C ILE A 71 -1.89 11.61 -5.77
N SER A 72 -2.64 11.52 -4.67
CA SER A 72 -2.07 11.70 -3.33
C SER A 72 -1.34 10.43 -2.88
N VAL A 73 -0.25 10.59 -2.12
CA VAL A 73 0.53 9.47 -1.56
C VAL A 73 -0.35 8.60 -0.65
N ALA A 74 -1.25 9.23 0.10
CA ALA A 74 -2.21 8.54 0.96
C ALA A 74 -3.18 7.68 0.12
N ALA A 75 -3.78 8.24 -0.92
CA ALA A 75 -4.69 7.50 -1.80
C ALA A 75 -3.98 6.32 -2.49
N LEU A 76 -2.71 6.52 -2.86
CA LEU A 76 -1.90 5.49 -3.51
C LEU A 76 -1.56 4.32 -2.57
N TYR A 77 -1.03 4.57 -1.37
CA TYR A 77 -0.50 3.49 -0.51
C TYR A 77 -1.47 3.03 0.60
N PHE A 78 -2.42 3.87 0.98
CA PHE A 78 -3.44 3.56 1.99
C PHE A 78 -4.84 3.42 1.39
N LEU A 79 -5.01 3.55 0.07
CA LEU A 79 -6.28 3.29 -0.62
C LEU A 79 -7.44 4.12 -0.04
N VAL A 80 -7.15 5.37 0.35
CA VAL A 80 -8.12 6.34 0.86
C VAL A 80 -8.79 7.10 -0.28
N ASP A 81 -9.73 8.00 0.05
CA ASP A 81 -10.43 8.88 -0.91
C ASP A 81 -11.12 8.17 -2.08
N GLY A 82 -11.55 6.92 -1.86
CA GLY A 82 -12.21 6.13 -2.90
C GLY A 82 -11.28 5.56 -3.98
N ALA A 83 -9.96 5.59 -3.76
CA ALA A 83 -8.96 5.05 -4.69
C ALA A 83 -9.22 3.57 -5.04
N ALA A 84 -9.83 2.81 -4.14
CA ALA A 84 -10.25 1.44 -4.36
C ALA A 84 -11.70 1.22 -3.90
N PRO A 85 -12.42 0.22 -4.45
CA PRO A 85 -13.68 -0.24 -3.86
C PRO A 85 -13.50 -0.57 -2.37
N SER A 86 -14.46 -0.19 -1.53
CA SER A 86 -14.33 -0.26 -0.06
C SER A 86 -13.95 -1.66 0.45
N ARG A 87 -14.39 -2.72 -0.25
CA ARG A 87 -14.02 -4.10 0.07
C ARG A 87 -12.53 -4.37 -0.15
N VAL A 88 -11.96 -3.89 -1.26
CA VAL A 88 -10.52 -4.04 -1.55
C VAL A 88 -9.69 -3.25 -0.55
N SER A 89 -10.04 -1.98 -0.32
CA SER A 89 -9.33 -1.12 0.63
C SER A 89 -9.29 -1.73 2.02
N ARG A 90 -10.42 -2.24 2.53
CA ARG A 90 -10.47 -2.93 3.84
C ARG A 90 -9.62 -4.19 3.90
N ILE A 91 -9.62 -5.01 2.85
CA ILE A 91 -8.81 -6.24 2.83
C ILE A 91 -7.32 -5.90 2.84
N LEU A 92 -6.89 -5.02 1.94
CA LEU A 92 -5.48 -4.68 1.77
C LEU A 92 -4.92 -3.91 2.98
N ASN A 93 -5.65 -2.92 3.50
CA ASN A 93 -5.28 -2.24 4.74
C ASN A 93 -5.40 -3.13 5.97
N GLY A 94 -6.35 -4.07 5.99
CA GLY A 94 -6.46 -5.08 7.04
C GLY A 94 -5.23 -5.99 7.09
N LEU A 95 -4.75 -6.46 5.94
CA LEU A 95 -3.51 -7.24 5.83
C LEU A 95 -2.29 -6.43 6.31
N LEU A 96 -2.18 -5.16 5.89
CA LEU A 96 -1.12 -4.27 6.34
C LEU A 96 -1.15 -4.10 7.87
N LEU A 97 -2.33 -3.87 8.45
CA LEU A 97 -2.49 -3.74 9.90
C LEU A 97 -2.05 -5.03 10.62
N VAL A 98 -2.45 -6.19 10.12
CA VAL A 98 -2.03 -7.49 10.66
C VAL A 98 -0.51 -7.64 10.61
N GLN A 99 0.13 -7.30 9.49
CA GLN A 99 1.59 -7.34 9.37
C GLN A 99 2.27 -6.46 10.42
N VAL A 100 1.79 -5.22 10.62
CA VAL A 100 2.32 -4.29 11.62
C VAL A 100 2.17 -4.86 13.04
N VAL A 101 0.97 -5.33 13.39
CA VAL A 101 0.70 -5.88 14.73
C VAL A 101 1.57 -7.10 15.01
N VAL A 102 1.70 -8.03 14.05
CA VAL A 102 2.49 -9.25 14.22
C VAL A 102 3.98 -8.93 14.29
N ALA A 103 4.48 -8.02 13.45
CA ALA A 103 5.88 -7.58 13.49
C ALA A 103 6.24 -6.96 14.85
N ILE A 104 5.40 -6.07 15.37
CA ILE A 104 5.61 -5.45 16.67
C ILE A 104 5.51 -6.47 17.80
N ALA A 105 4.46 -7.30 17.79
CA ALA A 105 4.24 -8.30 18.85
C ALA A 105 5.40 -9.30 18.94
N THR A 106 5.87 -9.80 17.80
CA THR A 106 6.99 -10.77 17.77
C THR A 106 8.33 -10.14 18.15
N ALA A 107 8.58 -8.89 17.77
CA ALA A 107 9.77 -8.15 18.20
C ALA A 107 9.77 -7.88 19.71
N ILE A 108 8.63 -7.50 20.29
CA ILE A 108 8.48 -7.27 21.74
C ILE A 108 8.62 -8.56 22.53
N ALA A 109 7.97 -9.64 22.08
CA ALA A 109 7.95 -10.93 22.78
C ALA A 109 9.36 -11.52 23.00
N ARG A 110 10.34 -11.12 22.19
CA ARG A 110 11.72 -11.61 22.28
C ARG A 110 12.72 -10.46 22.18
N SER A 111 12.60 -9.47 23.05
CA SER A 111 13.37 -8.22 23.02
C SER A 111 14.87 -8.32 23.40
N SER A 112 15.35 -9.44 23.96
CA SER A 112 16.78 -9.66 24.28
C SER A 112 17.22 -11.10 24.03
N THR A 113 18.33 -11.25 23.31
CA THR A 113 18.98 -12.54 23.07
C THR A 113 20.35 -12.47 23.75
N ASP A 114 20.55 -13.27 24.81
CA ASP A 114 21.87 -13.60 25.36
C ASP A 114 22.82 -12.43 25.68
N GLY A 115 22.30 -11.32 26.23
CA GLY A 115 23.13 -10.18 26.66
C GLY A 115 23.75 -9.35 25.51
N LYS A 116 23.39 -9.64 24.26
CA LYS A 116 23.72 -8.80 23.09
C LYS A 116 22.48 -8.06 22.62
N ALA A 117 22.64 -6.77 22.33
CA ALA A 117 21.55 -5.94 21.85
C ALA A 117 21.08 -6.43 20.45
N GLY A 118 19.81 -6.81 20.34
CA GLY A 118 19.17 -7.15 19.07
C GLY A 118 18.41 -8.49 19.09
N SER A 119 17.12 -8.45 18.76
CA SER A 119 16.32 -9.64 18.51
C SER A 119 16.37 -10.01 17.04
N THR A 120 16.64 -11.27 16.71
CA THR A 120 16.49 -11.80 15.35
C THR A 120 15.06 -11.61 14.80
N LEU A 121 14.07 -11.48 15.68
CA LEU A 121 12.67 -11.22 15.30
C LEU A 121 12.39 -9.75 14.97
N ALA A 122 13.31 -8.82 15.28
CA ALA A 122 13.16 -7.41 14.92
C ALA A 122 13.14 -7.18 13.40
N PHE A 123 13.70 -8.09 12.61
CA PHE A 123 13.62 -8.06 11.14
C PHE A 123 12.18 -8.08 10.61
N GLY A 124 11.23 -8.59 11.40
CA GLY A 124 9.80 -8.55 11.08
C GLY A 124 9.27 -7.13 10.84
N ILE A 125 9.91 -6.10 11.41
CA ILE A 125 9.49 -4.70 11.25
C ILE A 125 9.60 -4.19 9.81
N LEU A 126 10.34 -4.90 8.95
CA LEU A 126 10.48 -4.58 7.53
C LEU A 126 9.29 -5.06 6.71
N VAL A 127 8.56 -6.08 7.19
CA VAL A 127 7.49 -6.74 6.43
C VAL A 127 6.32 -5.83 6.07
N PRO A 128 5.88 -4.85 6.88
CA PRO A 128 4.85 -3.89 6.48
C PRO A 128 5.14 -3.13 5.17
N MET A 129 6.41 -3.05 4.73
CA MET A 129 6.77 -2.51 3.42
C MET A 129 6.17 -3.33 2.27
N MET A 130 5.97 -4.63 2.47
CA MET A 130 5.24 -5.51 1.56
C MET A 130 3.78 -5.09 1.42
N GLY A 131 3.07 -4.91 2.54
CA GLY A 131 1.69 -4.43 2.52
C GLY A 131 1.56 -3.09 1.82
N LEU A 132 2.41 -2.11 2.17
CA LEU A 132 2.41 -0.80 1.53
C LEU A 132 2.74 -0.87 0.04
N GLY A 133 3.79 -1.59 -0.35
CA GLY A 133 4.20 -1.72 -1.74
C GLY A 133 3.14 -2.37 -2.61
N VAL A 134 2.49 -3.43 -2.10
CA VAL A 134 1.42 -4.13 -2.82
C VAL A 134 0.14 -3.29 -2.90
N ASN A 135 -0.18 -2.49 -1.87
CA ASN A 135 -1.27 -1.51 -1.94
C ASN A 135 -1.01 -0.49 -3.05
N GLY A 136 0.20 0.09 -3.09
CA GLY A 136 0.60 1.05 -4.13
C GLY A 136 0.57 0.46 -5.53
N LEU A 137 1.00 -0.80 -5.69
CA LEU A 137 0.93 -1.52 -6.96
C LEU A 137 -0.51 -1.75 -7.41
N TRP A 138 -1.40 -2.15 -6.49
CA TRP A 138 -2.82 -2.31 -6.82
C TRP A 138 -3.45 -0.97 -7.21
N ALA A 139 -3.18 0.08 -6.44
CA ALA A 139 -3.72 1.42 -6.67
C ALA A 139 -3.23 2.05 -7.98
N SER A 140 -1.96 1.89 -8.32
CA SER A 140 -1.43 2.43 -9.57
C SER A 140 -2.01 1.72 -10.80
N ALA A 141 -2.25 0.41 -10.71
CA ALA A 141 -2.77 -0.41 -11.80
C ALA A 141 -4.29 -0.34 -11.96
N HIS A 142 -5.03 -0.19 -10.86
CA HIS A 142 -6.50 -0.34 -10.84
C HIS A 142 -7.24 0.78 -10.12
N GLY A 143 -6.52 1.65 -9.42
CA GLY A 143 -7.11 2.71 -8.61
C GLY A 143 -7.68 3.84 -9.45
N LYS A 144 -8.72 4.47 -8.91
CA LYS A 144 -9.36 5.65 -9.49
C LYS A 144 -8.89 6.90 -8.76
N PHE A 145 -8.50 7.91 -9.50
CA PHE A 145 -8.04 9.19 -8.97
C PHE A 145 -8.81 10.32 -9.63
N SER A 146 -8.86 11.48 -8.99
CA SER A 146 -9.50 12.66 -9.56
C SER A 146 -8.68 13.20 -10.74
N PRO A 147 -9.31 13.72 -11.81
CA PRO A 147 -8.59 14.37 -12.89
C PRO A 147 -7.78 15.56 -12.38
N ARG A 148 -6.62 15.79 -12.96
CA ARG A 148 -5.75 16.92 -12.63
C ARG A 148 -6.34 18.24 -13.10
N ILE A 149 -6.45 19.21 -12.19
CA ILE A 149 -6.90 20.56 -12.56
C ILE A 149 -5.76 21.24 -13.33
N SER A 150 -6.01 21.61 -14.58
CA SER A 150 -5.06 22.35 -15.41
C SER A 150 -5.30 23.86 -15.26
N PRO A 151 -4.26 24.71 -15.31
CA PRO A 151 -4.41 26.18 -15.22
C PRO A 151 -5.37 26.77 -16.27
N GLN A 152 -5.55 26.09 -17.40
CA GLN A 152 -6.49 26.46 -18.47
C GLN A 152 -7.96 26.31 -18.04
N THR A 153 -8.27 25.39 -17.14
CA THR A 153 -9.62 25.22 -16.55
C THR A 153 -9.95 26.33 -15.56
N GLU A 154 -8.94 26.85 -14.87
CA GLU A 154 -9.07 27.93 -13.88
C GLU A 154 -9.21 29.31 -14.54
N ALA A 155 -8.72 29.47 -15.76
CA ALA A 155 -8.81 30.68 -16.57
C ALA A 155 -10.12 30.84 -17.36
N MET A 156 -11.12 29.96 -17.19
CA MET A 156 -12.48 30.18 -17.68
C MET A 156 -13.40 30.63 -16.53
N PRO A 157 -13.37 31.91 -16.11
CA PRO A 157 -14.59 32.55 -15.65
C PRO A 157 -15.63 32.36 -16.75
N GLN A 158 -16.82 31.87 -16.39
CA GLN A 158 -17.96 31.95 -17.28
C GLN A 158 -18.23 33.43 -17.55
N GLU A 159 -17.70 33.95 -18.65
CA GLU A 159 -18.12 35.23 -19.20
C GLU A 159 -19.55 35.00 -19.72
N SER A 160 -20.51 35.20 -18.81
CA SER A 160 -21.94 35.23 -19.09
C SER A 160 -22.16 36.16 -20.28
N THR A 161 -22.46 35.56 -21.43
CA THR A 161 -22.74 36.24 -22.69
C THR A 161 -24.13 36.90 -22.64
N GLU A 162 -24.39 37.70 -21.62
CA GLU A 162 -25.70 38.28 -21.36
C GLU A 162 -25.57 39.69 -20.74
N THR A 163 -24.84 40.59 -21.40
CA THR A 163 -25.00 42.04 -21.15
C THR A 163 -24.52 42.98 -22.26
N ARG A 164 -24.18 42.49 -23.47
CA ARG A 164 -23.68 43.35 -24.57
C ARG A 164 -24.71 43.63 -25.66
N GLN A 165 -26.01 43.61 -25.33
CA GLN A 165 -27.06 43.88 -26.30
C GLN A 165 -28.21 44.67 -25.68
N ASP A 166 -27.91 45.87 -25.21
CA ASP A 166 -28.89 46.96 -25.23
C ASP A 166 -28.14 48.30 -25.10
N LYS A 167 -28.64 49.33 -25.76
CA LYS A 167 -28.08 50.69 -25.93
C LYS A 167 -27.19 50.92 -27.14
N ASP A 168 -27.71 50.55 -28.30
CA ASP A 168 -27.62 51.40 -29.49
C ASP A 168 -29.02 51.45 -30.11
N HIS A 169 -29.85 52.39 -29.65
CA HIS A 169 -31.04 52.83 -30.35
C HIS A 169 -31.09 54.36 -30.31
N ASP A 170 -31.13 54.90 -31.53
CA ASP A 170 -31.32 56.27 -32.01
C ASP A 170 -32.18 57.21 -31.15
#